data_AF-A0A954GLA6-F1
#
_entry.id   AF-A0A954GLA6-F1
#
_cell.length_a   1.000
_cell.length_b   1.000
_cell.length_c   1.000
_cell.angle_alpha   90.00
_cell.angle_beta   90.00
_cell.angle_gamma   90.00
#
_symmetry.space_group_name_H-M   'P 1'
#
loop_
_entity.id
_entity.type
_entity.pdbx_description
1 polymer ?
#
loop_
_entity_poly.entity_id
_entity_poly.type
_entity_poly.pdbx_seq_one_letter_code
_entity_poly.pdbx_strand_id
1 'polypeptide(L)' 'MTQITFDPSTIAQLGELTQPVEIVNDSGQVLGLFSPVMSPPYEDSWIPPMSQPEFETAVSDGPGLTTDELLLRLGEA' A
#
# COMPACT_ATOMS: atom_id res chain seq x y z
N MET A 1 -8.37 11.26 -18.96
CA MET A 1 -7.51 11.08 -17.77
C MET A 1 -6.87 12.42 -17.49
N THR A 2 -7.07 13.00 -16.30
CA THR A 2 -6.55 14.33 -15.95
C THR A 2 -5.14 14.17 -15.38
N GLN A 3 -4.15 14.79 -16.01
CA GLN A 3 -2.77 14.80 -15.51
C GLN A 3 -2.56 16.05 -14.66
N ILE A 4 -2.16 15.89 -13.41
CA ILE A 4 -1.80 16.98 -12.49
C ILE A 4 -0.28 16.97 -12.36
N THR A 5 0.36 18.08 -12.68
CA THR A 5 1.81 18.24 -12.63
C THR A 5 2.17 19.20 -11.50
N PHE A 6 3.01 18.75 -10.58
CA PHE A 6 3.52 19.56 -9.48
C PHE A 6 4.91 20.12 -9.83
N ASP A 7 5.19 21.34 -9.39
CA ASP A 7 6.53 21.89 -9.45
C ASP A 7 7.45 21.24 -8.39
N PRO A 8 8.78 21.34 -8.54
CA PRO A 8 9.72 20.70 -7.63
C PRO A 8 9.58 21.11 -6.16
N SER A 9 9.16 22.35 -5.88
CA SER A 9 9.01 22.83 -4.50
C SER A 9 7.77 22.24 -3.83
N THR A 10 6.67 22.09 -4.59
CA THR A 10 5.46 21.40 -4.13
C THR A 10 5.75 19.91 -3.88
N ILE A 11 6.52 19.25 -4.76
CA ILE A 11 6.91 17.85 -4.56
C ILE A 11 7.72 17.67 -3.26
N ALA A 12 8.66 18.57 -2.98
CA ALA A 12 9.44 18.54 -1.74
C ALA A 12 8.54 18.66 -0.51
N GLN A 13 7.55 19.58 -0.54
CA GLN A 13 6.59 19.75 0.56
C GLN A 13 5.68 18.53 0.73
N LEU A 14 5.21 17.93 -0.37
CA LEU A 14 4.40 16.71 -0.32
C LEU A 14 5.17 15.54 0.31
N GLY A 15 6.50 15.48 0.14
CA GLY A 15 7.36 14.46 0.73
C GLY A 15 7.49 14.54 2.26
N GLU A 16 7.22 15.71 2.86
CA GLU A 16 7.26 15.89 4.33
C GLU A 16 5.90 15.68 5.00
N LEU A 17 4.84 15.45 4.22
CA LEU A 17 3.51 15.25 4.77
C LEU A 17 3.43 13.93 5.54
N THR A 18 2.82 13.99 6.72
CA THR A 18 2.50 12.82 7.55
C THR A 18 1.04 12.42 7.45
N GLN A 19 0.23 13.21 6.75
CA GLN A 19 -1.20 13.00 6.57
C GLN A 19 -1.58 13.15 5.09
N PRO A 20 -2.61 12.43 4.62
CA PRO A 20 -3.10 12.58 3.26
C PRO A 20 -3.70 13.98 3.05
N VAL A 21 -3.59 14.48 1.82
CA VAL A 21 -4.13 15.78 1.42
C VAL A 21 -4.98 15.66 0.16
N GLU A 22 -6.07 16.41 0.12
CA GLU A 22 -6.92 16.51 -1.05
C GLU A 22 -6.39 17.58 -1.99
N ILE A 23 -6.36 17.26 -3.28
CA ILE A 23 -6.03 18.20 -4.34
C ILE A 23 -7.34 18.76 -4.84
N VAL A 24 -7.59 20.05 -4.59
CA VAL A 24 -8.82 20.74 -5.00
C VAL A 24 -8.54 21.77 -6.08
N ASN A 25 -9.54 22.07 -6.91
CA ASN A 25 -9.48 23.20 -7.84
C ASN A 25 -9.98 24.50 -7.18
N ASP A 26 -9.92 25.62 -7.91
CA ASP A 26 -10.34 26.94 -7.43
C ASP A 26 -11.83 27.04 -7.06
N SER A 27 -12.66 26.12 -7.56
CA SER A 27 -14.08 26.01 -7.21
C SER A 27 -14.35 25.13 -5.97
N GLY A 28 -13.30 24.56 -5.37
CA GLY A 28 -13.37 23.66 -4.22
C GLY A 28 -13.71 22.20 -4.58
N GLN A 29 -13.66 21.83 -5.85
CA GLN A 29 -13.90 20.46 -6.28
C GLN A 29 -12.64 19.61 -6.11
N VAL A 30 -12.78 18.43 -5.50
CA VAL A 30 -11.69 17.45 -5.36
C VAL A 30 -11.33 16.85 -6.71
N LEU A 31 -10.07 17.03 -7.10
CA LEU A 31 -9.45 16.46 -8.31
C LEU A 31 -8.71 15.15 -8.02
N GLY A 32 -8.28 14.94 -6.78
CA GLY A 32 -7.57 13.73 -6.36
C GLY A 32 -7.13 13.76 -4.90
N LEU A 33 -6.51 12.67 -4.45
CA LEU A 33 -5.95 12.51 -3.11
C LEU A 33 -4.47 12.16 -3.24
N PHE A 34 -3.61 12.88 -2.53
CA PHE A 34 -2.22 12.49 -2.31
C PHE A 34 -2.11 11.86 -0.93
N SER A 35 -1.63 10.61 -0.86
CA SER A 35 -1.30 9.94 0.40
C SER A 35 0.20 9.77 0.49
N PRO A 36 0.87 10.33 1.50
CA PRO A 36 2.29 10.09 1.70
C PRO A 36 2.54 8.61 1.98
N VAL A 37 3.71 8.12 1.56
CA VAL A 37 4.17 6.77 1.89
C VAL A 37 4.56 6.78 3.36
N MET A 38 3.69 6.26 4.21
CA MET A 38 4.01 6.04 5.61
C MET A 38 4.80 4.73 5.72
N SER A 39 5.96 4.78 6.39
CA SER A 39 6.61 3.56 6.84
C SER A 39 5.62 2.79 7.69
N PRO A 40 5.43 1.48 7.44
CA PRO A 40 4.53 0.70 8.24
C PRO A 40 4.90 0.79 9.73
N PRO A 41 3.92 0.72 10.65
CA PRO A 41 4.17 0.86 12.09
C PRO A 41 4.88 -0.36 12.70
N TYR A 42 5.18 -1.39 11.91
CA TYR A 42 5.98 -2.53 12.34
C TYR A 42 7.45 -2.26 12.02
N GLU A 43 8.33 -2.50 13.00
CA GLU A 43 9.76 -2.58 12.72
C GLU A 43 10.00 -3.72 11.72
N ASP A 44 10.91 -3.52 10.76
CA ASP A 44 11.35 -4.59 9.85
C ASP A 44 11.82 -5.86 10.59
N SER A 45 12.15 -5.73 11.89
CA SER A 45 12.49 -6.81 12.81
C SER A 45 11.32 -7.76 13.15
N TRP A 46 10.07 -7.36 12.93
CA TRP A 46 8.88 -8.17 13.21
C TRP A 46 8.55 -9.16 12.09
N ILE A 47 9.07 -8.92 10.89
CA ILE A 47 8.99 -9.86 9.79
C ILE A 47 10.26 -10.71 9.89
N PRO A 48 10.20 -11.94 10.44
CA PRO A 48 11.37 -12.78 10.49
C PRO A 48 11.90 -12.95 9.06
N PRO A 49 13.21 -12.74 8.81
CA PRO A 49 13.76 -12.87 7.47
C PRO A 49 13.56 -14.32 7.01
N MET A 50 12.67 -14.50 6.04
CA MET A 50 12.46 -15.78 5.41
C MET A 50 13.73 -16.12 4.61
N SER A 51 14.32 -17.27 4.89
CA SER A 51 15.47 -17.73 4.12
C SER A 51 15.05 -18.09 2.69
N GLN A 52 15.99 -17.99 1.74
CA GLN A 52 15.74 -18.35 0.34
C GLN A 52 15.09 -19.76 0.18
N PRO A 53 15.53 -20.80 0.92
CA PRO A 53 14.90 -22.13 0.84
C PRO A 53 13.46 -22.17 1.36
N GLU A 54 13.14 -21.40 2.41
CA GLU A 54 11.77 -21.29 2.94
C GLU A 54 10.85 -20.58 1.94
N PHE A 55 11.35 -19.54 1.26
CA PHE A 55 10.61 -18.86 0.21
C PHE A 55 10.33 -19.79 -0.98
N GLU A 56 11.34 -20.51 -1.44
CA GLU A 56 11.19 -21.48 -2.54
C GLU A 56 10.21 -22.61 -2.18
N THR A 57 10.19 -23.05 -0.92
CA THR A 57 9.22 -24.04 -0.43
C THR A 57 7.81 -23.46 -0.39
N ALA A 58 7.63 -22.24 0.16
CA ALA A 58 6.33 -21.56 0.20
C ALA A 58 5.74 -21.26 -1.19
N VAL A 59 6.61 -20.99 -2.17
CA VAL A 59 6.21 -20.79 -3.58
C VAL A 59 5.96 -22.13 -4.29
N SER A 60 6.64 -23.21 -3.88
CA SER A 60 6.48 -24.55 -4.46
C SER A 60 5.30 -25.35 -3.88
N ASP A 61 4.82 -25.01 -2.68
CA ASP A 61 3.68 -25.67 -2.01
C ASP A 61 2.31 -25.39 -2.66
N GLY A 62 2.32 -24.83 -3.87
CA GLY A 62 1.17 -24.66 -4.74
C GLY A 62 0.52 -23.28 -4.62
N PRO A 63 -0.40 -22.94 -5.55
CA PRO A 63 -1.15 -21.72 -5.43
C PRO A 63 -1.92 -21.78 -4.11
N GLY A 64 -1.70 -20.78 -3.24
CA GLY A 64 -2.52 -20.62 -2.05
C GLY A 64 -4.00 -20.67 -2.41
N LEU A 65 -4.83 -21.02 -1.43
CA LEU A 65 -6.28 -21.03 -1.60
C LEU A 65 -6.76 -19.71 -2.20
N THR A 66 -7.68 -19.78 -3.15
CA THR A 66 -8.39 -18.60 -3.64
C THR A 66 -9.13 -17.94 -2.47
N THR A 67 -9.41 -16.64 -2.59
CA THR A 67 -10.17 -15.89 -1.58
C THR A 67 -11.49 -16.58 -1.24
N ASP A 68 -12.16 -17.16 -2.23
CA ASP A 68 -13.42 -17.88 -2.06
C ASP A 68 -13.25 -19.17 -1.23
N GLU A 69 -12.18 -19.93 -1.49
CA GLU A 69 -11.88 -21.15 -0.73
C GLU A 69 -11.46 -20.85 0.72
N LEU A 70 -10.77 -19.73 0.96
CA LEU A 70 -10.43 -19.26 2.31
C LEU A 70 -11.67 -18.88 3.11
N LEU A 71 -12.59 -18.12 2.50
CA LEU A 71 -13.82 -17.67 3.15
C LEU A 71 -14.74 -18.84 3.49
N LEU A 72 -14.79 -19.86 2.63
CA LEU A 72 -15.56 -21.07 2.89
C LEU A 72 -15.06 -21.81 4.15
N ARG A 73 -13.74 -21.98 4.30
CA ARG A 73 -13.14 -22.68 5.45
C ARG A 73 -13.25 -21.93 6.77
N LEU A 74 -13.17 -20.58 6.72
CA LEU A 74 -13.32 -19.75 7.92
C LEU A 74 -14.76 -19.69 8.42
N GLY A 75 -15.75 -19.87 7.54
CA GLY A 75 -17.17 -19.91 7.90
C GLY A 75 -17.63 -21.22 8.56
N GLU A 76 -16.81 -22.27 8.53
CA GLU A 76 -17.11 -23.59 9.13
C GLU A 76 -16.49 -23.79 10.53
N ALA A 77 -15.77 -22.80 11.07
CA ALA A 77 -15.06 -22.85 12.36
C ALA A 77 -15.86 -22.24 13.52
#